data_AF-A0AA92S9R2-F1
#
_entry.id   AF-A0AA92S9R2-F1
#
_cell.length_a   1.000
_cell.length_b   1.000
_cell.length_c   1.000
_cell.angle_alpha   90.00
_cell.angle_beta   90.00
_cell.angle_gamma   90.00
#
_symmetry.space_group_name_H-M   'P 1'
#
loop_
_entity.id
_entity.type
_entity.pdbx_description
1 polymer ?
#
loop_
_entity_poly.entity_id
_entity_poly.type
_entity_poly.pdbx_seq_one_letter_code
_entity_poly.pdbx_strand_id
1 'polypeptide(L)'
;MSGLEDEKLTVQLRGLRRKDPPPRQEFVTYLDQTLVKQARQMKQRKKVGRILSMAGGAAATFVLALLVAVPDGKEAQDGTSSVRIEQRAENAPSLAKEKDIPEQRKIPPVAEQRKISQVKEQPKQKEQSVITQPQSLPKSQALPKTATTASNTPTLSVEQYMKQKLGDKSKQYQLASNHLEKDTAVFQRVINGIPFADSVVKVHLESDGTPAGMVMEENLDAEADLSLFPNPEKAISKEEAVQRLTASLKQEEVATFAGYINALNGEVLDHRFQSVAATGSYSLIPIQAQGKLLMANSDEEIATLIQKEFGVRIGGDNRPLSTEEHESYMEYTWKMTDATYLTARFAKKSGQLLAYRMKTNTESHTSPELSQAEAAQIGAKKLAYYLPRQITQLAMEGAAVEDSAIRLDFIAITQGARAESHKYKVWVDSTSRQVVGMEGNFSEIGESSTESNKGNSPSLELLYVWPELNGKRTPAPYLVYQVKQ
;
A
#
# COMPACT_ATOMS: atom_id res chain seq x y z
N MET A 1 17.85 -31.68 -52.03
CA MET A 1 19.23 -31.93 -51.59
C MET A 1 19.26 -31.84 -50.06
N SER A 2 18.97 -32.92 -49.32
CA SER A 2 18.75 -32.82 -47.86
C SER A 2 19.83 -33.46 -46.98
N GLY A 3 20.60 -34.44 -47.49
CA GLY A 3 21.55 -35.19 -46.65
C GLY A 3 22.87 -34.49 -46.31
N LEU A 4 23.24 -33.44 -47.05
CA LEU A 4 24.53 -32.74 -46.88
C LEU A 4 24.56 -31.78 -45.68
N GLU A 5 23.41 -31.44 -45.10
CA GLU A 5 23.34 -30.53 -43.95
C GLU A 5 23.40 -31.30 -42.62
N ASP A 6 22.72 -32.45 -42.52
CA ASP A 6 22.77 -33.36 -41.36
C ASP A 6 24.19 -33.91 -41.11
N GLU A 7 24.91 -34.27 -42.18
CA GLU A 7 26.30 -34.73 -42.06
C GLU A 7 27.24 -33.62 -41.55
N LYS A 8 26.98 -32.38 -41.98
CA LYS A 8 27.73 -31.18 -41.54
C LYS A 8 27.42 -30.83 -40.07
N LEU A 9 26.16 -30.93 -39.66
CA LEU A 9 25.69 -30.77 -38.28
C LEU A 9 26.28 -31.83 -37.34
N THR A 10 26.25 -33.10 -37.74
CA THR A 10 26.79 -34.20 -36.92
C THR A 10 28.31 -34.15 -36.80
N VAL A 11 29.04 -33.63 -37.81
CA VAL A 11 30.48 -33.33 -37.69
C VAL A 11 30.74 -32.17 -36.72
N GLN A 12 29.97 -31.07 -36.79
CA GLN A 12 30.10 -29.94 -35.85
C GLN A 12 29.82 -30.36 -34.40
N LEU A 13 28.75 -31.11 -34.15
CA LEU A 13 28.40 -31.65 -32.83
C LEU A 13 29.48 -32.61 -32.28
N ARG A 14 30.12 -33.40 -33.16
CA ARG A 14 31.25 -34.28 -32.80
C ARG A 14 32.53 -33.51 -32.51
N GLY A 15 32.69 -32.30 -33.05
CA GLY A 15 33.76 -31.36 -32.72
C GLY A 15 33.57 -30.70 -31.35
N LEU A 16 32.36 -30.27 -31.01
CA LEU A 16 32.04 -29.65 -29.71
C LEU A 16 32.31 -30.59 -28.53
N ARG A 17 31.94 -31.87 -28.64
CA ARG A 17 32.20 -32.92 -27.62
C ARG A 17 33.69 -33.20 -27.31
N ARG A 18 34.65 -32.49 -27.91
CA ARG A 18 36.10 -32.67 -27.70
C ARG A 18 36.80 -31.52 -26.96
N LYS A 19 36.10 -30.45 -26.56
CA LYS A 19 36.73 -29.29 -25.91
C LYS A 19 36.36 -29.07 -24.45
N ASP A 20 35.16 -29.44 -24.03
CA ASP A 20 34.74 -29.26 -22.64
C ASP A 20 35.14 -30.47 -21.78
N PRO A 21 35.73 -30.28 -20.58
CA PRO A 21 35.91 -31.37 -19.64
C PRO A 21 34.54 -31.91 -19.18
N PRO A 22 34.44 -33.19 -18.79
CA PRO A 22 33.18 -33.74 -18.29
C PRO A 22 32.68 -32.92 -17.09
N PRO A 23 31.36 -32.65 -16.97
CA PRO A 23 30.82 -31.82 -15.91
C PRO A 23 31.19 -32.44 -14.55
N ARG A 24 31.69 -31.60 -13.64
CA ARG A 24 32.16 -32.05 -12.33
C ARG A 24 31.06 -32.83 -11.62
N GLN A 25 31.39 -33.97 -11.02
CA GLN A 25 30.39 -34.88 -10.41
C GLN A 25 29.57 -34.19 -9.30
N GLU A 26 30.16 -33.23 -8.60
CA GLU A 26 29.48 -32.34 -7.64
C GLU A 26 28.31 -31.56 -8.28
N PHE A 27 28.49 -31.04 -9.49
CA PHE A 27 27.47 -30.26 -10.21
C PHE A 27 26.36 -31.16 -10.79
N VAL A 28 26.72 -32.34 -11.30
CA VAL A 28 25.73 -33.35 -11.74
C VAL A 28 24.87 -33.80 -10.55
N THR A 29 25.51 -34.09 -9.42
CA THR A 29 24.83 -34.51 -8.18
C THR A 29 23.92 -33.39 -7.63
N TYR A 30 24.38 -32.13 -7.69
CA TYR A 30 23.58 -30.97 -7.31
C TYR A 30 22.34 -30.79 -8.22
N LEU A 31 22.49 -30.99 -9.53
CA LEU A 31 21.38 -30.93 -10.47
C LEU A 31 20.37 -32.07 -10.22
N ASP A 32 20.81 -33.31 -10.03
CA ASP A 32 19.91 -34.43 -9.70
C ASP A 32 19.16 -34.20 -8.38
N GLN A 33 19.85 -33.73 -7.33
CA GLN A 33 19.18 -33.36 -6.07
C GLN A 33 18.17 -32.23 -6.27
N THR A 34 18.47 -31.23 -7.10
CA THR A 34 17.59 -30.11 -7.42
C THR A 34 16.36 -30.55 -8.22
N LEU A 35 16.54 -31.41 -9.22
CA LEU A 35 15.46 -32.01 -10.01
C LEU A 35 14.57 -32.91 -9.15
N VAL A 36 15.14 -33.74 -8.27
CA VAL A 36 14.37 -34.55 -7.30
C VAL A 36 13.60 -33.66 -6.32
N LYS A 37 14.19 -32.54 -5.86
CA LYS A 37 13.52 -31.56 -4.98
C LYS A 37 12.34 -30.87 -5.69
N GLN A 38 12.52 -30.41 -6.93
CA GLN A 38 11.45 -29.85 -7.75
C GLN A 38 10.35 -30.89 -8.07
N ALA A 39 10.72 -32.13 -8.42
CA ALA A 39 9.77 -33.21 -8.68
C ALA A 39 8.93 -33.55 -7.42
N ARG A 40 9.55 -33.55 -6.22
CA ARG A 40 8.84 -33.70 -4.95
C ARG A 40 7.87 -32.54 -4.69
N GLN A 41 8.30 -31.29 -4.91
CA GLN A 41 7.44 -30.11 -4.78
C GLN A 41 6.27 -30.12 -5.77
N MET A 42 6.49 -30.48 -7.04
CA MET A 42 5.42 -30.65 -8.02
C MET A 42 4.45 -31.77 -7.64
N LYS A 43 4.94 -32.88 -7.08
CA LYS A 43 4.10 -34.00 -6.59
C LYS A 43 3.28 -33.60 -5.36
N GLN A 44 3.81 -32.73 -4.49
CA GLN A 44 3.05 -32.11 -3.38
C GLN A 44 1.99 -31.13 -3.90
N ARG A 45 2.33 -30.21 -4.81
CA ARG A 45 1.37 -29.29 -5.44
C ARG A 45 0.23 -30.03 -6.15
N LYS A 46 0.52 -31.14 -6.86
CA LYS A 46 -0.50 -32.01 -7.47
C LYS A 46 -1.35 -32.77 -6.45
N LYS A 47 -0.86 -33.06 -5.23
CA LYS A 47 -1.70 -33.59 -4.14
C LYS A 47 -2.67 -32.52 -3.60
N VAL A 48 -2.19 -31.31 -3.33
CA VAL A 48 -3.03 -30.19 -2.84
C VAL A 48 -4.11 -29.83 -3.88
N GLY A 49 -3.75 -29.75 -5.16
CA GLY A 49 -4.71 -29.52 -6.24
C GLY A 49 -5.80 -30.59 -6.35
N ARG A 50 -5.49 -31.87 -6.04
CA ARG A 50 -6.49 -32.94 -6.01
C ARG A 50 -7.49 -32.84 -4.85
N ILE A 51 -7.11 -32.23 -3.73
CA ILE A 51 -8.01 -32.02 -2.59
C ILE A 51 -8.99 -30.89 -2.95
N LEU A 52 -8.49 -29.78 -3.50
CA LEU A 52 -9.31 -28.68 -4.01
C LEU A 52 -10.27 -29.13 -5.14
N SER A 53 -9.84 -30.04 -6.03
CA SER A 53 -10.71 -30.56 -7.09
C SER A 53 -11.78 -31.56 -6.63
N MET A 54 -11.82 -31.96 -5.34
CA MET A 54 -12.89 -32.80 -4.79
C MET A 54 -13.95 -31.99 -4.02
N ALA A 55 -13.71 -30.71 -3.73
CA ALA A 55 -14.71 -29.81 -3.16
C ALA A 55 -15.53 -29.05 -4.23
N GLY A 56 -15.02 -28.92 -5.45
CA GLY A 56 -15.70 -28.25 -6.58
C GLY A 56 -16.51 -29.15 -7.51
N GLY A 57 -16.90 -30.35 -7.06
CA GLY A 57 -17.39 -31.44 -7.91
C GLY A 57 -18.91 -31.58 -8.07
N ALA A 58 -19.68 -30.48 -8.13
CA ALA A 58 -21.15 -30.54 -8.03
C ALA A 58 -21.95 -29.56 -8.94
N ALA A 59 -21.43 -29.13 -10.10
CA ALA A 59 -22.15 -28.17 -10.96
C ALA A 59 -21.81 -28.19 -12.48
N ALA A 60 -21.52 -29.35 -13.12
CA ALA A 60 -21.31 -29.39 -14.58
C ALA A 60 -21.42 -30.78 -15.27
N THR A 61 -22.61 -31.41 -15.33
CA THR A 61 -22.96 -32.43 -16.36
C THR A 61 -24.48 -32.58 -16.47
N PHE A 62 -24.95 -33.04 -17.64
CA PHE A 62 -26.34 -33.06 -18.15
C PHE A 62 -26.85 -31.67 -18.60
N VAL A 63 -27.35 -31.47 -19.83
CA VAL A 63 -27.63 -32.42 -20.94
C VAL A 63 -27.03 -31.93 -22.26
N LEU A 64 -26.36 -32.82 -22.99
CA LEU A 64 -26.22 -32.74 -24.44
C LEU A 64 -25.99 -34.16 -25.02
N ALA A 65 -26.48 -34.39 -26.23
CA ALA A 65 -26.37 -35.64 -27.01
C ALA A 65 -27.01 -36.90 -26.39
N LEU A 66 -28.34 -37.00 -26.44
CA LEU A 66 -29.00 -38.25 -26.83
C LEU A 66 -30.44 -38.04 -27.35
N LEU A 67 -30.58 -37.81 -28.65
CA LEU A 67 -31.51 -38.53 -29.57
C LEU A 67 -31.56 -37.83 -30.93
N VAL A 68 -31.13 -38.54 -31.97
CA VAL A 68 -31.51 -38.25 -33.37
C VAL A 68 -32.68 -39.17 -33.69
N ALA A 69 -33.89 -38.62 -33.76
CA ALA A 69 -35.06 -39.31 -34.29
C ALA A 69 -36.10 -38.28 -34.78
N VAL A 70 -36.35 -38.28 -36.09
CA VAL A 70 -37.51 -37.65 -36.74
C VAL A 70 -38.10 -38.72 -37.64
N PRO A 71 -39.38 -39.09 -37.44
CA PRO A 71 -40.34 -38.79 -38.50
C PRO A 71 -41.68 -38.24 -37.98
N ASP A 72 -42.16 -37.20 -38.69
CA ASP A 72 -43.46 -37.12 -39.38
C ASP A 72 -44.73 -37.81 -38.80
N GLY A 73 -45.86 -37.09 -38.77
CA GLY A 73 -47.19 -37.70 -38.61
C GLY A 73 -48.27 -36.96 -37.80
N LYS A 74 -48.98 -36.01 -38.46
CA LYS A 74 -50.45 -35.72 -38.36
C LYS A 74 -51.13 -35.27 -37.04
N GLU A 75 -52.08 -34.32 -37.22
CA GLU A 75 -53.48 -34.21 -36.73
C GLU A 75 -53.87 -34.63 -35.28
N ALA A 76 -54.74 -33.93 -34.52
CA ALA A 76 -55.42 -32.62 -34.66
C ALA A 76 -56.21 -32.28 -33.35
N GLN A 77 -56.68 -31.03 -33.20
CA GLN A 77 -57.78 -30.57 -32.31
C GLN A 77 -57.56 -30.67 -30.75
N ASP A 78 -58.23 -29.91 -29.87
CA ASP A 78 -59.16 -28.77 -30.05
C ASP A 78 -59.20 -27.80 -28.84
N GLY A 79 -59.69 -26.56 -29.08
CA GLY A 79 -60.29 -25.63 -28.09
C GLY A 79 -59.41 -24.93 -27.03
N THR A 80 -59.80 -23.80 -26.40
CA THR A 80 -60.73 -22.68 -26.75
C THR A 80 -60.59 -21.55 -25.70
N SER A 81 -61.06 -20.32 -26.00
CA SER A 81 -61.05 -19.12 -25.11
C SER A 81 -59.64 -18.52 -24.82
N SER A 82 -59.32 -17.25 -25.12
CA SER A 82 -59.89 -15.96 -24.67
C SER A 82 -59.74 -15.75 -23.15
N VAL A 83 -59.25 -14.60 -22.65
CA VAL A 83 -59.63 -13.20 -22.99
C VAL A 83 -58.43 -12.29 -23.34
N ARG A 84 -58.71 -11.21 -24.11
CA ARG A 84 -57.81 -10.12 -24.51
C ARG A 84 -58.20 -8.83 -23.78
N ILE A 85 -57.23 -8.12 -23.19
CA ILE A 85 -57.33 -6.68 -22.90
C ILE A 85 -56.03 -6.02 -23.37
N GLU A 86 -56.15 -5.12 -24.35
CA GLU A 86 -55.15 -4.09 -24.61
C GLU A 86 -55.41 -2.90 -23.69
N GLN A 87 -54.35 -2.19 -23.31
CA GLN A 87 -54.48 -0.73 -23.24
C GLN A 87 -53.21 -0.06 -23.75
N ARG A 88 -53.43 1.03 -24.50
CA ARG A 88 -52.45 1.69 -25.37
C ARG A 88 -52.19 3.09 -24.83
N ALA A 89 -50.95 3.57 -24.95
CA ALA A 89 -50.59 4.93 -24.59
C ALA A 89 -51.09 5.94 -25.63
N GLU A 90 -51.63 7.07 -25.16
CA GLU A 90 -51.55 8.38 -25.83
C GLU A 90 -52.19 9.48 -24.94
N ASN A 91 -51.40 10.49 -24.58
CA ASN A 91 -51.69 11.94 -24.70
C ASN A 91 -51.03 12.80 -23.61
N ALA A 92 -50.45 13.93 -24.04
CA ALA A 92 -50.07 15.07 -23.22
C ALA A 92 -50.47 16.36 -23.95
N PRO A 93 -51.01 17.35 -23.21
CA PRO A 93 -50.67 18.76 -23.49
C PRO A 93 -50.58 19.61 -22.18
N SER A 94 -50.04 20.84 -22.14
CA SER A 94 -48.99 21.52 -22.93
C SER A 94 -48.71 22.94 -22.39
N LEU A 95 -47.45 23.39 -22.42
CA LEU A 95 -46.99 24.80 -22.57
C LEU A 95 -47.29 25.90 -21.49
N ALA A 96 -46.48 26.98 -21.60
CA ALA A 96 -46.50 28.28 -20.86
C ALA A 96 -46.10 28.24 -19.36
N LYS A 97 -45.28 29.15 -18.78
CA LYS A 97 -44.37 30.27 -19.20
C LYS A 97 -43.22 30.28 -18.16
N GLU A 98 -41.94 30.56 -18.44
CA GLU A 98 -41.29 31.76 -19.02
C GLU A 98 -41.29 33.01 -18.09
N LYS A 99 -40.16 33.73 -18.06
CA LYS A 99 -39.74 34.88 -17.21
C LYS A 99 -39.11 34.50 -15.85
N ASP A 100 -38.05 35.18 -15.36
CA ASP A 100 -37.12 36.14 -15.98
C ASP A 100 -35.74 36.03 -15.28
N ILE A 101 -34.65 36.36 -15.99
CA ILE A 101 -33.29 36.55 -15.44
C ILE A 101 -32.90 38.03 -15.55
N PRO A 102 -32.34 38.65 -14.48
CA PRO A 102 -31.55 39.85 -14.61
C PRO A 102 -30.06 39.58 -14.34
N GLU A 103 -29.24 39.51 -15.40
CA GLU A 103 -27.79 39.71 -15.30
C GLU A 103 -27.53 41.20 -15.05
N GLN A 104 -26.74 41.57 -14.03
CA GLN A 104 -25.94 42.79 -14.17
C GLN A 104 -24.65 42.80 -13.34
N ARG A 105 -23.55 43.10 -14.05
CA ARG A 105 -22.22 43.33 -13.50
C ARG A 105 -22.16 44.66 -12.75
N LYS A 106 -21.44 44.73 -11.64
CA LYS A 106 -20.77 45.97 -11.20
C LYS A 106 -19.37 45.69 -10.66
N ILE A 107 -18.36 46.16 -11.38
CA ILE A 107 -16.99 46.35 -10.91
C ILE A 107 -16.83 47.82 -10.51
N PRO A 108 -16.29 48.13 -9.32
CA PRO A 108 -15.57 49.37 -9.06
C PRO A 108 -14.03 49.16 -8.96
N PRO A 109 -13.19 50.21 -9.09
CA PRO A 109 -11.80 50.02 -9.53
C PRO A 109 -10.68 50.55 -8.60
N VAL A 110 -9.47 49.97 -8.76
CA VAL A 110 -8.13 50.60 -8.90
C VAL A 110 -7.58 51.63 -7.86
N ALA A 111 -6.31 51.40 -7.45
CA ALA A 111 -5.32 52.32 -6.81
C ALA A 111 -5.58 52.76 -5.35
N GLU A 112 -4.61 53.10 -4.47
CA GLU A 112 -3.12 52.93 -4.38
C GLU A 112 -2.73 52.89 -2.84
N GLN A 113 -1.52 53.01 -2.27
CA GLN A 113 -0.18 53.45 -2.72
C GLN A 113 1.00 52.70 -2.06
N ARG A 114 2.13 52.65 -2.78
CA ARG A 114 3.55 52.38 -2.37
C ARG A 114 3.94 52.46 -0.87
N LYS A 115 4.79 51.51 -0.46
CA LYS A 115 6.15 51.66 0.16
C LYS A 115 6.73 50.23 0.32
N ILE A 116 7.94 49.85 -0.10
CA ILE A 116 9.28 50.47 -0.18
C ILE A 116 9.94 50.74 1.18
N SER A 117 10.66 49.72 1.65
CA SER A 117 11.93 49.71 2.43
C SER A 117 12.35 48.23 2.45
N GLN A 118 13.49 47.76 1.94
CA GLN A 118 14.86 48.29 1.93
C GLN A 118 15.32 48.76 3.31
N VAL A 119 15.80 47.80 4.10
CA VAL A 119 16.93 48.01 5.02
C VAL A 119 18.07 47.13 4.54
N LYS A 120 19.24 47.74 4.35
CA LYS A 120 20.48 47.11 3.89
C LYS A 120 21.54 47.52 4.89
N GLU A 121 21.95 46.63 5.78
CA GLU A 121 23.03 46.94 6.70
C GLU A 121 23.96 45.75 6.92
N GLN A 122 25.21 45.96 6.51
CA GLN A 122 26.35 45.05 6.66
C GLN A 122 27.54 45.93 7.08
N PRO A 123 28.09 45.72 8.28
CA PRO A 123 29.39 46.30 8.65
C PRO A 123 30.57 45.35 8.42
N LYS A 124 31.72 45.97 8.12
CA LYS A 124 33.08 45.42 7.96
C LYS A 124 33.52 44.62 9.21
N GLN A 125 34.30 43.55 9.16
CA GLN A 125 35.59 43.29 8.47
C GLN A 125 36.82 43.94 9.15
N LYS A 126 37.55 43.13 9.94
CA LYS A 126 38.93 43.19 10.50
C LYS A 126 39.08 41.92 11.37
N GLU A 127 40.21 41.24 11.58
CA GLU A 127 41.62 41.27 11.11
C GLU A 127 42.05 39.80 10.90
N GLN A 128 42.76 39.38 9.85
CA GLN A 128 44.20 39.58 9.56
C GLN A 128 45.17 38.83 10.49
N SER A 129 45.44 37.55 10.19
CA SER A 129 46.69 36.79 10.47
C SER A 129 46.61 35.40 9.81
N VAL A 130 47.68 34.67 9.48
CA VAL A 130 49.10 34.98 9.18
C VAL A 130 49.61 33.81 8.29
N ILE A 131 50.55 34.05 7.37
CA ILE A 131 51.16 32.98 6.55
C ILE A 131 52.37 32.40 7.28
N THR A 132 52.39 31.07 7.50
CA THR A 132 53.59 30.35 7.96
C THR A 132 53.79 29.05 7.19
N GLN A 133 54.77 29.01 6.28
CA GLN A 133 55.38 27.77 5.81
C GLN A 133 56.39 27.26 6.85
N PRO A 134 56.51 25.94 7.06
CA PRO A 134 57.75 25.33 7.51
C PRO A 134 58.63 24.97 6.30
N GLN A 135 59.93 25.28 6.38
CA GLN A 135 60.90 24.91 5.35
C GLN A 135 61.52 23.52 5.61
N SER A 136 62.10 22.95 4.56
CA SER A 136 63.14 21.91 4.57
C SER A 136 64.39 22.37 5.37
N LEU A 137 65.36 21.54 5.79
CA LEU A 137 65.73 20.12 5.62
C LEU A 137 66.76 19.77 6.76
N PRO A 138 67.11 18.50 7.05
CA PRO A 138 68.32 17.95 6.42
C PRO A 138 68.32 16.43 6.15
N LYS A 139 69.35 16.00 5.39
CA LYS A 139 69.59 14.63 4.91
C LYS A 139 69.95 13.63 6.02
N SER A 140 69.66 12.36 5.78
CA SER A 140 70.64 11.29 6.04
C SER A 140 70.74 10.35 4.83
N GLN A 141 71.93 9.82 4.59
CA GLN A 141 72.19 8.69 3.67
C GLN A 141 72.41 7.43 4.56
N ALA A 142 72.51 6.18 4.10
CA ALA A 142 72.58 5.63 2.74
C ALA A 142 72.06 4.17 2.70
N LEU A 143 71.63 3.70 1.52
CA LEU A 143 71.78 2.34 0.90
C LEU A 143 71.64 1.02 1.73
N PRO A 144 71.38 -0.13 1.08
CA PRO A 144 70.52 -0.38 -0.09
C PRO A 144 69.65 -1.66 0.06
N LYS A 145 68.67 -1.87 -0.84
CA LYS A 145 68.29 -3.22 -1.30
C LYS A 145 67.44 -3.24 -2.57
N THR A 146 67.76 -4.21 -3.43
CA THR A 146 66.96 -4.82 -4.51
C THR A 146 66.02 -3.92 -5.32
N ALA A 147 66.32 -3.78 -6.62
CA ALA A 147 65.36 -3.31 -7.59
C ALA A 147 64.17 -4.28 -7.70
N THR A 148 62.96 -3.81 -7.37
CA THR A 148 61.72 -4.42 -7.82
C THR A 148 61.41 -3.89 -9.22
N THR A 149 61.09 -4.78 -10.16
CA THR A 149 60.77 -4.40 -11.54
C THR A 149 59.61 -3.42 -11.57
N ALA A 150 59.83 -2.21 -12.09
CA ALA A 150 58.77 -1.23 -12.26
C ALA A 150 57.75 -1.74 -13.28
N SER A 151 56.56 -2.13 -12.82
CA SER A 151 55.40 -2.31 -13.67
C SER A 151 54.99 -0.94 -14.19
N ASN A 152 55.55 -0.54 -15.34
CA ASN A 152 55.19 0.70 -16.03
C ASN A 152 53.84 0.56 -16.78
N THR A 153 52.89 -0.11 -16.13
CA THR A 153 51.49 -0.20 -16.53
C THR A 153 50.76 0.90 -15.76
N PRO A 154 50.20 1.94 -16.41
CA PRO A 154 49.54 3.02 -15.68
C PRO A 154 48.31 2.46 -14.95
N THR A 155 48.30 2.54 -13.62
CA THR A 155 47.15 2.21 -12.77
C THR A 155 45.93 2.98 -13.22
N LEU A 156 45.01 2.30 -13.89
CA LEU A 156 43.73 2.88 -14.31
C LEU A 156 42.88 3.11 -13.07
N SER A 157 42.41 4.35 -12.88
CA SER A 157 41.33 4.62 -11.92
C SER A 157 40.07 3.86 -12.32
N VAL A 158 39.20 3.59 -11.34
CA VAL A 158 38.02 2.75 -11.53
C VAL A 158 37.05 3.39 -12.54
N GLU A 159 36.97 4.72 -12.56
CA GLU A 159 36.19 5.53 -13.49
C GLU A 159 36.77 5.47 -14.92
N GLN A 160 38.11 5.45 -15.06
CA GLN A 160 38.77 5.24 -16.35
C GLN A 160 38.54 3.82 -16.87
N TYR A 161 38.54 2.82 -15.99
CA TYR A 161 38.22 1.44 -16.33
C TYR A 161 36.75 1.28 -16.75
N MET A 162 35.80 1.88 -16.00
CA MET A 162 34.39 1.99 -16.40
C MET A 162 34.24 2.62 -17.80
N LYS A 163 34.94 3.74 -18.06
CA LYS A 163 34.93 4.40 -19.37
C LYS A 163 35.56 3.54 -20.47
N GLN A 164 36.62 2.79 -20.17
CA GLN A 164 37.26 1.87 -21.13
C GLN A 164 36.36 0.69 -21.50
N LYS A 165 35.61 0.13 -20.54
CA LYS A 165 34.73 -1.03 -20.77
C LYS A 165 33.38 -0.65 -21.38
N LEU A 166 32.80 0.49 -20.99
CA LEU A 166 31.41 0.86 -21.33
C LEU A 166 31.31 2.01 -22.35
N GLY A 167 32.43 2.65 -22.70
CA GLY A 167 32.42 3.85 -23.54
C GLY A 167 31.54 4.95 -22.93
N ASP A 168 30.71 5.59 -23.75
CA ASP A 168 29.78 6.62 -23.29
C ASP A 168 28.66 6.12 -22.36
N LYS A 169 28.34 4.80 -22.33
CA LYS A 169 27.35 4.26 -21.38
C LYS A 169 27.82 4.43 -19.92
N SER A 170 29.14 4.52 -19.67
CA SER A 170 29.70 4.82 -18.33
C SER A 170 29.15 6.12 -17.72
N LYS A 171 28.80 7.13 -18.53
CA LYS A 171 28.27 8.42 -18.07
C LYS A 171 26.91 8.31 -17.37
N GLN A 172 26.20 7.20 -17.55
CA GLN A 172 24.91 6.93 -16.90
C GLN A 172 25.07 6.34 -15.48
N TYR A 173 26.30 6.11 -15.01
CA TYR A 173 26.58 5.46 -13.74
C TYR A 173 27.37 6.38 -12.80
N GLN A 174 27.09 6.27 -11.49
CA GLN A 174 27.81 7.00 -10.43
C GLN A 174 28.29 6.01 -9.36
N LEU A 175 29.41 6.31 -8.71
CA LEU A 175 29.98 5.46 -7.65
C LEU A 175 29.08 5.52 -6.41
N ALA A 176 28.52 4.39 -6.00
CA ALA A 176 27.59 4.28 -4.88
C ALA A 176 28.37 4.25 -3.56
N SER A 177 28.46 5.40 -2.88
CA SER A 177 29.25 5.59 -1.64
C SER A 177 28.83 4.70 -0.45
N ASN A 178 27.69 4.01 -0.56
CA ASN A 178 27.04 3.30 0.54
C ASN A 178 27.28 1.77 0.54
N HIS A 179 27.98 1.22 -0.47
CA HIS A 179 28.30 -0.21 -0.54
C HIS A 179 29.77 -0.49 -0.21
N LEU A 180 30.03 -0.76 1.08
CA LEU A 180 31.34 -1.19 1.60
C LEU A 180 31.59 -2.70 1.36
N GLU A 181 31.55 -3.12 0.09
CA GLU A 181 32.22 -4.37 -0.31
C GLU A 181 33.73 -4.10 -0.33
N LYS A 182 34.49 -4.84 0.50
CA LYS A 182 35.87 -4.45 0.89
C LYS A 182 36.85 -4.25 -0.27
N ASP A 183 36.66 -5.02 -1.35
CA ASP A 183 37.52 -5.06 -2.52
C ASP A 183 36.69 -4.85 -3.82
N THR A 184 35.53 -4.19 -3.73
CA THR A 184 34.64 -3.90 -4.88
C THR A 184 34.21 -2.43 -4.90
N ALA A 185 34.40 -1.76 -6.04
CA ALA A 185 33.79 -0.47 -6.32
C ALA A 185 32.43 -0.67 -7.02
N VAL A 186 31.35 -0.26 -6.36
CA VAL A 186 29.97 -0.43 -6.84
C VAL A 186 29.49 0.84 -7.54
N PHE A 187 29.07 0.72 -8.80
CA PHE A 187 28.49 1.81 -9.58
C PHE A 187 27.02 1.56 -9.85
N GLN A 188 26.18 2.55 -9.59
CA GLN A 188 24.73 2.47 -9.79
C GLN A 188 24.29 3.38 -10.93
N ARG A 189 23.35 2.91 -11.77
CA ARG A 189 22.80 3.72 -12.86
C ARG A 189 21.95 4.86 -12.31
N VAL A 190 22.05 6.04 -12.89
CA VAL A 190 21.28 7.23 -12.51
C VAL A 190 20.43 7.68 -13.70
N ILE A 191 19.12 7.79 -13.48
CA ILE A 191 18.11 8.16 -14.48
C ILE A 191 17.36 9.37 -13.93
N ASN A 192 17.20 10.44 -14.71
CA ASN A 192 16.55 11.68 -14.26
C ASN A 192 17.11 12.28 -12.94
N GLY A 193 18.40 12.01 -12.63
CA GLY A 193 19.04 12.42 -11.37
C GLY A 193 18.81 11.48 -10.18
N ILE A 194 18.04 10.41 -10.35
CA ILE A 194 17.65 9.43 -9.33
C ILE A 194 18.36 8.08 -9.56
N PRO A 195 18.91 7.42 -8.52
CA PRO A 195 19.51 6.09 -8.66
C PRO A 195 18.47 5.02 -9.04
N PHE A 196 18.87 4.04 -9.84
CA PHE A 196 18.06 2.88 -10.21
C PHE A 196 18.64 1.62 -9.54
N ALA A 197 17.87 0.95 -8.68
CA ALA A 197 18.35 -0.12 -7.81
C ALA A 197 18.85 -1.35 -8.58
N ASP A 198 18.11 -1.77 -9.60
CA ASP A 198 18.35 -3.05 -10.28
C ASP A 198 19.55 -2.98 -11.25
N SER A 199 20.01 -1.78 -11.63
CA SER A 199 21.03 -1.58 -12.65
C SER A 199 22.37 -1.17 -12.05
N VAL A 200 23.12 -2.18 -11.59
CA VAL A 200 24.39 -2.03 -10.87
C VAL A 200 25.55 -2.68 -11.64
N VAL A 201 26.72 -2.02 -11.61
CA VAL A 201 27.99 -2.52 -12.15
C VAL A 201 29.02 -2.58 -11.02
N LYS A 202 29.55 -3.78 -10.75
CA LYS A 202 30.55 -4.04 -9.72
C LYS A 202 31.93 -4.21 -10.35
N VAL A 203 32.85 -3.31 -10.02
CA VAL A 203 34.25 -3.39 -10.43
C VAL A 203 35.06 -3.98 -9.28
N HIS A 204 35.56 -5.20 -9.48
CA HIS A 204 36.39 -5.90 -8.52
C HIS A 204 37.81 -5.32 -8.57
N LEU A 205 38.43 -5.13 -7.40
CA LEU A 205 39.74 -4.53 -7.23
C LEU A 205 40.75 -5.59 -6.75
N GLU A 206 42.00 -5.49 -7.21
CA GLU A 206 43.14 -6.17 -6.59
C GLU A 206 43.51 -5.51 -5.25
N SER A 207 44.37 -6.20 -4.48
CA SER A 207 44.89 -5.71 -3.18
C SER A 207 45.70 -4.40 -3.24
N ASP A 208 46.05 -3.90 -4.44
CA ASP A 208 46.68 -2.59 -4.67
C ASP A 208 45.70 -1.51 -5.15
N GLY A 209 44.41 -1.84 -5.25
CA GLY A 209 43.35 -0.97 -5.76
C GLY A 209 43.19 -0.96 -7.29
N THR A 210 43.96 -1.75 -8.05
CA THR A 210 43.80 -1.83 -9.51
C THR A 210 42.52 -2.59 -9.91
N PRO A 211 41.76 -2.14 -10.92
CA PRO A 211 40.58 -2.86 -11.41
C PRO A 211 40.90 -4.23 -12.05
N ALA A 212 40.58 -5.32 -11.34
CA ALA A 212 40.76 -6.70 -11.78
C ALA A 212 39.68 -7.17 -12.77
N GLY A 213 38.42 -6.81 -12.50
CA GLY A 213 37.26 -7.40 -13.17
C GLY A 213 36.00 -6.54 -13.10
N MET A 214 35.02 -6.84 -13.94
CA MET A 214 33.72 -6.16 -13.96
C MET A 214 32.60 -7.18 -14.06
N VAL A 215 31.60 -7.05 -13.19
CA VAL A 215 30.34 -7.80 -13.22
C VAL A 215 29.20 -6.80 -13.33
N MET A 216 28.21 -7.12 -14.15
CA MET A 216 26.95 -6.37 -14.25
C MET A 216 25.86 -7.20 -13.59
N GLU A 217 25.16 -6.64 -12.62
CA GLU A 217 24.08 -7.34 -11.91
C GLU A 217 22.71 -7.13 -12.60
N GLU A 218 22.70 -6.83 -13.92
CA GLU A 218 21.49 -6.78 -14.73
C GLU A 218 21.71 -7.11 -16.22
N ASN A 219 20.66 -7.58 -16.92
CA ASN A 219 20.68 -7.88 -18.36
C ASN A 219 20.62 -6.58 -19.21
N LEU A 220 21.76 -6.18 -19.75
CA LEU A 220 21.99 -4.86 -20.37
C LEU A 220 21.60 -4.74 -21.87
N ASP A 221 20.77 -5.66 -22.39
CA ASP A 221 20.27 -5.64 -23.77
C ASP A 221 19.09 -4.67 -24.00
N ALA A 222 18.38 -4.30 -22.93
CA ALA A 222 17.36 -3.26 -23.01
C ALA A 222 18.00 -1.87 -22.85
N GLU A 223 17.94 -1.05 -23.89
CA GLU A 223 17.88 0.40 -23.70
C GLU A 223 16.54 0.71 -23.02
N ALA A 224 16.53 0.62 -21.69
CA ALA A 224 15.35 0.82 -20.86
C ALA A 224 14.70 2.16 -21.21
N ASP A 225 13.51 2.09 -21.82
CA ASP A 225 12.81 3.25 -22.36
C ASP A 225 12.56 4.27 -21.25
N LEU A 226 13.21 5.42 -21.38
CA LEU A 226 13.19 6.48 -20.38
C LEU A 226 11.80 7.07 -20.19
N SER A 227 10.87 6.88 -21.14
CA SER A 227 9.47 7.29 -21.00
C SER A 227 8.67 6.41 -20.02
N LEU A 228 9.15 5.21 -19.69
CA LEU A 228 8.55 4.34 -18.67
C LEU A 228 8.86 4.79 -17.24
N PHE A 229 9.91 5.58 -17.03
CA PHE A 229 10.35 6.00 -15.69
C PHE A 229 9.51 7.20 -15.20
N PRO A 230 8.83 7.10 -14.04
CA PRO A 230 8.03 8.22 -13.52
C PRO A 230 8.86 9.48 -13.26
N ASN A 231 8.33 10.65 -13.61
CA ASN A 231 9.00 11.94 -13.35
C ASN A 231 9.16 12.16 -11.82
N PRO A 232 10.40 12.34 -11.30
CA PRO A 232 10.64 12.56 -9.87
C PRO A 232 10.08 13.87 -9.32
N GLU A 233 9.80 14.88 -10.15
CA GLU A 233 9.12 16.12 -9.74
C GLU A 233 7.68 15.88 -9.25
N LYS A 234 7.11 14.69 -9.52
CA LYS A 234 5.78 14.28 -9.04
C LYS A 234 5.83 13.50 -7.72
N ALA A 235 7.00 13.37 -7.09
CA ALA A 235 7.12 12.72 -5.80
C ALA A 235 6.46 13.55 -4.68
N ILE A 236 5.76 12.87 -3.77
CA ILE A 236 5.40 13.44 -2.47
C ILE A 236 6.66 13.81 -1.68
N SER A 237 6.55 14.75 -0.74
CA SER A 237 7.67 15.13 0.13
C SER A 237 8.13 13.95 1.02
N LYS A 238 9.38 13.99 1.52
CA LYS A 238 9.87 12.98 2.47
C LYS A 238 9.06 13.01 3.76
N GLU A 239 8.64 14.21 4.17
CA GLU A 239 7.82 14.48 5.33
C GLU A 239 6.44 13.84 5.19
N GLU A 240 5.79 13.95 4.02
CA GLU A 240 4.55 13.24 3.73
C GLU A 240 4.79 11.73 3.68
N ALA A 241 5.86 11.24 3.04
CA ALA A 241 6.16 9.81 3.01
C ALA A 241 6.33 9.21 4.42
N VAL A 242 7.03 9.90 5.34
CA VAL A 242 7.10 9.50 6.76
C VAL A 242 5.71 9.52 7.41
N GLN A 243 4.87 10.53 7.18
CA GLN A 243 3.49 10.55 7.69
C GLN A 243 2.68 9.35 7.18
N ARG A 244 2.79 8.98 5.89
CA ARG A 244 2.12 7.79 5.35
C ARG A 244 2.61 6.51 6.03
N LEU A 245 3.92 6.38 6.24
CA LEU A 245 4.51 5.25 6.97
C LEU A 245 3.98 5.14 8.40
N THR A 246 3.93 6.24 9.14
CA THR A 246 3.42 6.30 10.53
C THR A 246 1.89 6.17 10.61
N ALA A 247 1.14 6.50 9.56
CA ALA A 247 -0.29 6.20 9.46
C ALA A 247 -0.55 4.70 9.22
N SER A 248 0.25 4.07 8.36
CA SER A 248 0.08 2.67 7.93
C SER A 248 0.66 1.61 8.88
N LEU A 249 1.37 1.98 9.95
CA LEU A 249 2.08 1.07 10.86
C LEU A 249 1.98 1.55 12.32
N LYS A 250 2.19 0.65 13.29
CA LYS A 250 2.45 1.02 14.69
C LYS A 250 3.88 1.56 14.85
N GLN A 251 4.13 2.35 15.89
CA GLN A 251 5.44 2.95 16.16
C GLN A 251 6.58 1.93 16.29
N GLU A 252 6.30 0.75 16.87
CA GLU A 252 7.21 -0.40 16.96
C GLU A 252 7.57 -0.98 15.58
N GLU A 253 6.57 -1.05 14.70
CA GLU A 253 6.70 -1.56 13.33
C GLU A 253 7.44 -0.55 12.45
N VAL A 254 7.16 0.76 12.56
CA VAL A 254 7.87 1.84 11.85
C VAL A 254 9.37 1.78 12.16
N ALA A 255 9.74 1.62 13.43
CA ALA A 255 11.14 1.57 13.85
C ALA A 255 11.91 0.33 13.36
N THR A 256 11.20 -0.73 12.94
CA THR A 256 11.78 -1.98 12.45
C THR A 256 11.49 -2.25 10.97
N PHE A 257 10.78 -1.36 10.29
CA PHE A 257 10.32 -1.55 8.91
C PHE A 257 11.49 -1.57 7.91
N ALA A 258 11.45 -2.54 7.00
CA ALA A 258 12.36 -2.66 5.87
C ALA A 258 11.54 -2.89 4.59
N GLY A 259 11.42 -1.85 3.77
CA GLY A 259 10.53 -1.81 2.63
C GLY A 259 10.56 -0.46 1.92
N TYR A 260 9.48 -0.14 1.23
CA TYR A 260 9.38 0.99 0.32
C TYR A 260 8.09 1.79 0.54
N ILE A 261 8.11 3.07 0.14
CA ILE A 261 6.93 3.92 0.05
C ILE A 261 6.86 4.41 -1.39
N ASN A 262 5.78 4.11 -2.11
CA ASN A 262 5.57 4.58 -3.48
C ASN A 262 5.48 6.11 -3.47
N ALA A 263 6.45 6.76 -4.13
CA ALA A 263 6.63 8.20 -4.03
C ALA A 263 5.53 9.00 -4.75
N LEU A 264 4.69 8.37 -5.58
CA LEU A 264 3.65 9.05 -6.36
C LEU A 264 2.28 9.07 -5.67
N ASN A 265 1.99 8.11 -4.79
CA ASN A 265 0.69 7.96 -4.12
C ASN A 265 0.79 7.86 -2.58
N GLY A 266 1.99 7.64 -2.03
CA GLY A 266 2.22 7.45 -0.60
C GLY A 266 1.83 6.08 -0.07
N GLU A 267 1.77 5.05 -0.93
CA GLU A 267 1.44 3.68 -0.54
C GLU A 267 2.65 2.96 0.05
N VAL A 268 2.48 2.35 1.22
CA VAL A 268 3.53 1.59 1.91
C VAL A 268 3.57 0.15 1.40
N LEU A 269 4.74 -0.26 0.91
CA LEU A 269 5.00 -1.53 0.26
C LEU A 269 6.07 -2.32 1.02
N ASP A 270 5.88 -3.63 1.19
CA ASP A 270 6.91 -4.50 1.77
C ASP A 270 8.11 -4.69 0.83
N HIS A 271 9.13 -5.42 1.27
CA HIS A 271 10.31 -5.80 0.48
C HIS A 271 9.98 -6.61 -0.81
N ARG A 272 8.72 -7.01 -1.03
CA ARG A 272 8.21 -7.76 -2.20
C ARG A 272 7.27 -6.91 -3.05
N PHE A 273 7.19 -5.60 -2.79
CA PHE A 273 6.29 -4.66 -3.45
C PHE A 273 4.80 -5.00 -3.27
N GLN A 274 4.45 -5.66 -2.16
CA GLN A 274 3.07 -5.92 -1.76
C GLN A 274 2.60 -4.82 -0.79
N SER A 275 1.39 -4.31 -1.03
CA SER A 275 0.80 -3.24 -0.21
C SER A 275 0.55 -3.71 1.21
N VAL A 276 1.17 -3.06 2.20
CA VAL A 276 1.07 -3.43 3.63
C VAL A 276 -0.37 -3.33 4.14
N ALA A 277 -1.14 -2.38 3.60
CA ALA A 277 -2.56 -2.24 3.87
C ALA A 277 -3.42 -3.40 3.31
N ALA A 278 -2.91 -4.17 2.33
CA ALA A 278 -3.62 -5.27 1.70
C ALA A 278 -3.14 -6.68 2.14
N THR A 279 -1.87 -6.82 2.54
CA THR A 279 -1.32 -8.10 3.04
C THR A 279 -1.67 -8.36 4.51
N GLY A 280 -2.04 -7.32 5.26
CA GLY A 280 -2.71 -7.43 6.55
C GLY A 280 -1.92 -6.80 7.69
N SER A 281 -2.33 -5.58 8.06
CA SER A 281 -2.37 -5.13 9.47
C SER A 281 -3.34 -3.97 9.64
N TYR A 282 -3.34 -2.96 8.74
CA TYR A 282 -4.24 -1.81 8.83
C TYR A 282 -4.77 -1.35 7.46
N SER A 283 -6.10 -1.46 7.26
CA SER A 283 -6.76 -0.86 6.10
C SER A 283 -7.07 0.61 6.37
N LEU A 284 -6.47 1.53 5.61
CA LEU A 284 -6.74 2.97 5.70
C LEU A 284 -8.01 3.33 4.92
N ILE A 285 -8.99 3.93 5.60
CA ILE A 285 -10.25 4.41 5.03
C ILE A 285 -10.31 5.93 5.15
N PRO A 286 -10.29 6.69 4.04
CA PRO A 286 -10.47 8.14 4.08
C PRO A 286 -11.91 8.51 4.44
N ILE A 287 -12.09 9.52 5.30
CA ILE A 287 -13.41 10.00 5.73
C ILE A 287 -13.48 11.53 5.69
N GLN A 288 -14.71 12.04 5.60
CA GLN A 288 -15.00 13.46 5.82
C GLN A 288 -15.76 13.60 7.14
N ALA A 289 -15.02 13.77 8.24
CA ALA A 289 -15.59 13.87 9.58
C ALA A 289 -16.40 15.17 9.77
N GLN A 290 -17.59 15.07 10.36
CA GLN A 290 -18.55 16.18 10.44
C GLN A 290 -18.65 16.83 11.84
N GLY A 291 -18.24 16.13 12.90
CA GLY A 291 -18.27 16.61 14.29
C GLY A 291 -19.68 16.78 14.86
N LYS A 292 -20.62 15.89 14.53
CA LYS A 292 -21.97 15.91 15.12
C LYS A 292 -21.95 15.33 16.53
N LEU A 293 -22.08 16.20 17.52
CA LEU A 293 -22.17 15.81 18.93
C LEU A 293 -23.40 14.93 19.20
N LEU A 294 -23.27 14.02 20.16
CA LEU A 294 -24.32 13.09 20.59
C LEU A 294 -24.52 13.23 22.10
N MET A 295 -25.24 14.29 22.49
CA MET A 295 -25.40 14.68 23.89
C MET A 295 -26.86 14.62 24.34
N ALA A 296 -27.10 14.07 25.52
CA ALA A 296 -28.38 14.01 26.22
C ALA A 296 -28.15 13.87 27.73
N ASN A 297 -28.91 14.60 28.55
CA ASN A 297 -28.72 14.72 30.00
C ASN A 297 -29.94 14.28 30.83
N SER A 298 -31.00 13.81 30.17
CA SER A 298 -32.18 13.21 30.82
C SER A 298 -32.61 11.94 30.08
N ASP A 299 -33.30 11.03 30.77
CA ASP A 299 -33.77 9.76 30.20
C ASP A 299 -34.66 9.97 28.96
N GLU A 300 -35.44 11.05 28.94
CA GLU A 300 -36.32 11.45 27.84
C GLU A 300 -35.51 11.97 26.62
N GLU A 301 -34.48 12.80 26.85
CA GLU A 301 -33.54 13.21 25.80
C GLU A 301 -32.77 12.01 25.25
N ILE A 302 -32.33 11.10 26.13
CA ILE A 302 -31.56 9.89 25.79
C ILE A 302 -32.39 8.98 24.89
N ALA A 303 -33.62 8.64 25.30
CA ALA A 303 -34.50 7.81 24.48
C ALA A 303 -34.82 8.48 23.13
N THR A 304 -35.05 9.80 23.12
CA THR A 304 -35.32 10.58 21.91
C THR A 304 -34.11 10.60 20.96
N LEU A 305 -32.89 10.77 21.49
CA LEU A 305 -31.64 10.76 20.74
C LEU A 305 -31.42 9.41 20.06
N ILE A 306 -31.56 8.31 20.80
CA ILE A 306 -31.33 6.97 20.25
C ILE A 306 -32.33 6.64 19.13
N GLN A 307 -33.60 6.92 19.35
CA GLN A 307 -34.64 6.64 18.35
C GLN A 307 -34.44 7.47 17.07
N LYS A 308 -34.18 8.77 17.22
CA LYS A 308 -34.04 9.70 16.09
C LYS A 308 -32.76 9.49 15.28
N GLU A 309 -31.65 9.14 15.93
CA GLU A 309 -30.31 9.11 15.32
C GLU A 309 -29.90 7.74 14.78
N PHE A 310 -30.45 6.67 15.37
CA PHE A 310 -30.14 5.28 15.00
C PHE A 310 -31.36 4.54 14.44
N GLY A 311 -32.52 5.19 14.31
CA GLY A 311 -33.75 4.62 13.72
C GLY A 311 -34.41 3.53 14.58
N VAL A 312 -33.96 3.38 15.82
CA VAL A 312 -34.40 2.36 16.76
C VAL A 312 -35.81 2.67 17.26
N ARG A 313 -36.67 1.66 17.43
CA ARG A 313 -38.02 1.82 17.98
C ARG A 313 -38.09 1.24 19.40
N ILE A 314 -37.88 2.07 20.40
CA ILE A 314 -38.03 1.67 21.81
C ILE A 314 -39.52 1.38 22.06
N GLY A 315 -39.82 0.26 22.74
CA GLY A 315 -41.19 -0.15 23.05
C GLY A 315 -41.70 0.45 24.35
N GLY A 316 -43.03 0.57 24.47
CA GLY A 316 -43.68 1.12 25.67
C GLY A 316 -43.43 2.62 25.87
N ASP A 317 -43.40 3.06 27.12
CA ASP A 317 -43.33 4.47 27.51
C ASP A 317 -41.92 5.10 27.37
N ASN A 318 -41.10 4.62 26.42
CA ASN A 318 -39.68 4.95 26.23
C ASN A 318 -38.73 4.67 27.42
N ARG A 319 -39.25 4.20 28.56
CA ARG A 319 -38.48 3.97 29.80
C ARG A 319 -37.52 2.78 29.67
N PRO A 320 -36.31 2.87 30.27
CA PRO A 320 -35.39 1.73 30.36
C PRO A 320 -35.95 0.61 31.23
N LEU A 321 -35.52 -0.63 30.96
CA LEU A 321 -35.74 -1.80 31.81
C LEU A 321 -34.81 -1.79 33.02
N SER A 322 -33.57 -1.35 32.84
CA SER A 322 -32.60 -1.08 33.91
C SER A 322 -31.76 0.16 33.61
N THR A 323 -31.33 0.81 34.67
CA THR A 323 -30.37 1.93 34.64
C THR A 323 -29.33 1.67 35.71
N GLU A 324 -28.06 1.64 35.31
CA GLU A 324 -26.93 1.30 36.18
C GLU A 324 -25.94 2.46 36.24
N GLU A 325 -25.55 2.84 37.46
CA GLU A 325 -24.61 3.93 37.71
C GLU A 325 -23.20 3.39 37.88
N HIS A 326 -22.30 3.72 36.95
CA HIS A 326 -20.87 3.46 37.07
C HIS A 326 -20.12 4.73 37.49
N GLU A 327 -18.81 4.65 37.71
CA GLU A 327 -18.01 5.80 38.15
C GLU A 327 -18.07 6.97 37.16
N SER A 328 -17.87 6.69 35.87
CA SER A 328 -17.75 7.69 34.80
C SER A 328 -18.96 7.80 33.86
N TYR A 329 -19.83 6.79 33.79
CA TYR A 329 -20.97 6.74 32.88
C TYR A 329 -22.23 6.15 33.52
N MET A 330 -23.39 6.54 32.99
CA MET A 330 -24.67 5.86 33.20
C MET A 330 -24.85 4.82 32.09
N GLU A 331 -25.27 3.61 32.43
CA GLU A 331 -25.74 2.61 31.48
C GLU A 331 -27.26 2.49 31.52
N TYR A 332 -27.86 2.43 30.34
CA TYR A 332 -29.30 2.29 30.15
C TYR A 332 -29.57 1.08 29.27
N THR A 333 -30.42 0.17 29.71
CA THR A 333 -30.82 -1.01 28.91
C THR A 333 -32.33 -1.02 28.69
N TRP A 334 -32.76 -1.17 27.42
CA TRP A 334 -34.14 -1.36 27.00
C TRP A 334 -34.34 -2.75 26.40
N LYS A 335 -35.47 -3.38 26.71
CA LYS A 335 -35.93 -4.58 26.00
C LYS A 335 -36.68 -4.15 24.74
N MET A 336 -36.18 -4.55 23.58
CA MET A 336 -36.70 -4.16 22.25
C MET A 336 -37.70 -5.19 21.72
N THR A 337 -37.40 -6.48 21.92
CA THR A 337 -38.24 -7.64 21.64
C THR A 337 -37.97 -8.70 22.70
N ASP A 338 -38.60 -9.88 22.65
CA ASP A 338 -38.26 -10.98 23.56
C ASP A 338 -36.82 -11.49 23.44
N ALA A 339 -36.18 -11.31 22.28
CA ALA A 339 -34.80 -11.73 22.04
C ALA A 339 -33.80 -10.56 21.91
N THR A 340 -34.25 -9.31 21.75
CA THR A 340 -33.37 -8.17 21.42
C THR A 340 -33.35 -7.13 22.53
N TYR A 341 -32.14 -6.75 22.95
CA TYR A 341 -31.89 -5.68 23.92
C TYR A 341 -31.06 -4.57 23.28
N LEU A 342 -31.31 -3.34 23.71
CA LEU A 342 -30.50 -2.16 23.42
C LEU A 342 -29.84 -1.74 24.72
N THR A 343 -28.51 -1.58 24.72
CA THR A 343 -27.75 -0.95 25.80
C THR A 343 -27.10 0.32 25.28
N ALA A 344 -27.16 1.43 26.04
CA ALA A 344 -26.48 2.67 25.72
C ALA A 344 -25.76 3.24 26.96
N ARG A 345 -24.61 3.87 26.75
CA ARG A 345 -23.74 4.45 27.79
C ARG A 345 -23.55 5.94 27.56
N PHE A 346 -23.79 6.75 28.59
CA PHE A 346 -23.64 8.20 28.54
C PHE A 346 -22.72 8.71 29.66
N ALA A 347 -21.77 9.58 29.34
CA ALA A 347 -20.79 10.12 30.27
C ALA A 347 -21.46 11.03 31.32
N LYS A 348 -21.32 10.70 32.62
CA LYS A 348 -22.06 11.34 33.73
C LYS A 348 -21.83 12.85 33.89
N LYS A 349 -20.71 13.37 33.37
CA LYS A 349 -20.34 14.80 33.50
C LYS A 349 -20.73 15.67 32.30
N SER A 350 -21.03 15.06 31.14
CA SER A 350 -21.23 15.79 29.88
C SER A 350 -22.47 15.37 29.09
N GLY A 351 -23.14 14.27 29.47
CA GLY A 351 -24.25 13.70 28.72
C GLY A 351 -23.84 13.16 27.35
N GLN A 352 -22.55 13.01 27.05
CA GLN A 352 -22.07 12.50 25.77
C GLN A 352 -22.28 10.97 25.68
N LEU A 353 -22.87 10.50 24.59
CA LEU A 353 -22.92 9.07 24.25
C LEU A 353 -21.49 8.53 24.09
N LEU A 354 -21.15 7.50 24.86
CA LEU A 354 -19.88 6.76 24.77
C LEU A 354 -20.05 5.45 23.99
N ALA A 355 -21.22 4.82 24.10
CA ALA A 355 -21.54 3.60 23.36
C ALA A 355 -23.04 3.41 23.17
N TYR A 356 -23.43 2.74 22.09
CA TYR A 356 -24.67 1.98 22.03
C TYR A 356 -24.41 0.62 21.38
N ARG A 357 -25.12 -0.41 21.82
CA ARG A 357 -25.14 -1.73 21.18
C ARG A 357 -26.54 -2.33 21.28
N MET A 358 -27.10 -2.68 20.13
CA MET A 358 -28.21 -3.61 20.05
C MET A 358 -27.63 -5.03 20.01
N LYS A 359 -28.10 -5.93 20.89
CA LYS A 359 -27.75 -7.34 20.87
C LYS A 359 -29.02 -8.18 20.78
N THR A 360 -29.05 -9.11 19.84
CA THR A 360 -30.03 -10.19 19.80
C THR A 360 -29.45 -11.43 20.47
N ASN A 361 -30.19 -12.02 21.39
CA ASN A 361 -29.77 -13.12 22.26
C ASN A 361 -29.95 -14.50 21.59
N THR A 362 -29.86 -14.54 20.27
CA THR A 362 -29.94 -15.75 19.44
C THR A 362 -28.56 -16.05 18.87
N GLU A 363 -27.97 -17.17 19.27
CA GLU A 363 -26.69 -17.62 18.71
C GLU A 363 -26.85 -17.97 17.23
N SER A 364 -26.39 -17.07 16.35
CA SER A 364 -26.41 -17.30 14.91
C SER A 364 -25.07 -17.89 14.46
N HIS A 365 -25.05 -19.20 14.18
CA HIS A 365 -23.84 -19.87 13.68
C HIS A 365 -23.64 -19.75 12.16
N THR A 366 -24.45 -18.95 11.47
CA THR A 366 -24.28 -18.68 10.03
C THR A 366 -23.07 -17.77 9.79
N SER A 367 -22.18 -18.15 8.87
CA SER A 367 -21.15 -17.23 8.38
C SER A 367 -21.79 -15.95 7.81
N PRO A 368 -21.24 -14.76 8.08
CA PRO A 368 -21.83 -13.52 7.59
C PRO A 368 -21.75 -13.43 6.07
N GLU A 369 -22.86 -13.06 5.42
CA GLU A 369 -22.89 -12.77 3.97
C GLU A 369 -22.12 -11.49 3.62
N LEU A 370 -21.95 -10.60 4.60
CA LEU A 370 -21.26 -9.33 4.47
C LEU A 370 -19.74 -9.52 4.57
N SER A 371 -18.98 -8.99 3.59
CA SER A 371 -17.52 -9.00 3.67
C SER A 371 -17.00 -8.01 4.70
N GLN A 372 -15.87 -8.32 5.36
CA GLN A 372 -15.24 -7.41 6.33
C GLN A 372 -14.90 -6.04 5.71
N ALA A 373 -14.46 -6.01 4.45
CA ALA A 373 -14.14 -4.76 3.75
C ALA A 373 -15.40 -3.90 3.47
N GLU A 374 -16.53 -4.52 3.12
CA GLU A 374 -17.80 -3.80 2.94
C GLU A 374 -18.35 -3.30 4.29
N ALA A 375 -18.31 -4.14 5.32
CA ALA A 375 -18.66 -3.75 6.69
C ALA A 375 -17.80 -2.56 7.17
N ALA A 376 -16.50 -2.57 6.88
CA ALA A 376 -15.59 -1.48 7.25
C ALA A 376 -15.97 -0.15 6.59
N GLN A 377 -16.37 -0.15 5.31
CA GLN A 377 -16.87 1.05 4.62
C GLN A 377 -18.20 1.54 5.21
N ILE A 378 -19.13 0.64 5.53
CA ILE A 378 -20.41 0.97 6.19
C ILE A 378 -20.15 1.61 7.56
N GLY A 379 -19.29 1.01 8.38
CA GLY A 379 -18.95 1.48 9.72
C GLY A 379 -18.23 2.83 9.71
N ALA A 380 -17.19 2.97 8.90
CA ALA A 380 -16.46 4.23 8.72
C ALA A 380 -17.38 5.37 8.25
N LYS A 381 -18.30 5.09 7.32
CA LYS A 381 -19.29 6.06 6.83
C LYS A 381 -20.28 6.51 7.91
N LYS A 382 -20.69 5.63 8.84
CA LYS A 382 -21.55 6.02 9.98
C LYS A 382 -20.75 6.77 11.05
N LEU A 383 -19.52 6.35 11.36
CA LEU A 383 -18.62 7.07 12.28
C LEU A 383 -18.34 8.51 11.83
N ALA A 384 -18.13 8.74 10.53
CA ALA A 384 -17.78 10.04 9.98
C ALA A 384 -18.80 11.17 10.28
N TYR A 385 -20.06 10.85 10.60
CA TYR A 385 -21.01 11.88 11.06
C TYR A 385 -20.61 12.44 12.44
N TYR A 386 -20.11 11.60 13.34
CA TYR A 386 -19.95 11.93 14.77
C TYR A 386 -18.51 12.29 15.14
N LEU A 387 -17.53 11.71 14.44
CA LEU A 387 -16.11 11.97 14.68
C LEU A 387 -15.74 13.46 14.56
N PRO A 388 -14.83 13.98 15.42
CA PRO A 388 -14.22 15.30 15.28
C PRO A 388 -13.65 15.56 13.89
N ARG A 389 -13.86 16.78 13.36
CA ARG A 389 -13.55 17.19 11.98
C ARG A 389 -12.06 17.10 11.59
N GLN A 390 -11.19 16.99 12.59
CA GLN A 390 -9.75 16.88 12.45
C GLN A 390 -9.29 15.44 12.08
N ILE A 391 -10.17 14.45 12.27
CA ILE A 391 -9.93 13.06 11.89
C ILE A 391 -10.23 12.90 10.40
N THR A 392 -9.20 12.62 9.60
CA THR A 392 -9.30 12.55 8.13
C THR A 392 -9.32 11.12 7.60
N GLN A 393 -8.86 10.15 8.39
CA GLN A 393 -8.82 8.74 8.02
C GLN A 393 -9.11 7.86 9.26
N LEU A 394 -9.56 6.63 9.02
CA LEU A 394 -9.65 5.56 10.01
C LEU A 394 -8.76 4.40 9.57
N ALA A 395 -7.93 3.90 10.49
CA ALA A 395 -7.18 2.65 10.31
C ALA A 395 -7.98 1.50 10.95
N MET A 396 -8.41 0.51 10.16
CA MET A 396 -9.04 -0.70 10.70
C MET A 396 -7.95 -1.62 11.27
N GLU A 397 -7.92 -1.81 12.59
CA GLU A 397 -6.98 -2.72 13.28
C GLU A 397 -7.45 -4.18 13.29
N GLY A 398 -8.76 -4.43 13.22
CA GLY A 398 -9.29 -5.77 13.37
C GLY A 398 -10.78 -5.89 13.05
N ALA A 399 -11.20 -7.13 12.85
CA ALA A 399 -12.59 -7.49 12.67
C ALA A 399 -12.90 -8.84 13.34
N ALA A 400 -14.05 -8.95 13.99
CA ALA A 400 -14.53 -10.16 14.64
C ALA A 400 -16.02 -10.37 14.32
N VAL A 401 -16.45 -11.62 14.19
CA VAL A 401 -17.89 -11.94 14.10
C VAL A 401 -18.43 -12.12 15.51
N GLU A 402 -19.47 -11.37 15.86
CA GLU A 402 -20.16 -11.42 17.15
C GLU A 402 -21.66 -11.46 16.92
N ASP A 403 -22.31 -12.54 17.36
CA ASP A 403 -23.74 -12.78 17.15
C ASP A 403 -24.07 -12.73 15.63
N SER A 404 -24.98 -11.87 15.16
CA SER A 404 -25.27 -11.65 13.73
C SER A 404 -24.40 -10.56 13.06
N ALA A 405 -23.49 -9.93 13.80
CA ALA A 405 -22.78 -8.73 13.39
C ALA A 405 -21.27 -8.93 13.22
N ILE A 406 -20.66 -8.08 12.39
CA ILE A 406 -19.21 -7.93 12.32
C ILE A 406 -18.84 -6.73 13.21
N ARG A 407 -18.13 -6.99 14.31
CA ARG A 407 -17.40 -5.95 15.05
C ARG A 407 -16.16 -5.56 14.25
N LEU A 408 -15.92 -4.26 14.14
CA LEU A 408 -14.79 -3.64 13.48
C LEU A 408 -14.10 -2.73 14.50
N ASP A 409 -12.78 -2.86 14.63
CA ASP A 409 -11.97 -2.00 15.48
C ASP A 409 -11.21 -0.99 14.62
N PHE A 410 -11.36 0.30 14.92
CA PHE A 410 -10.72 1.40 14.22
C PHE A 410 -9.89 2.28 15.14
N ILE A 411 -8.82 2.86 14.60
CA ILE A 411 -8.08 3.98 15.19
C ILE A 411 -8.28 5.22 14.32
N ALA A 412 -8.47 6.36 14.97
CA ALA A 412 -8.50 7.66 14.29
C ALA A 412 -7.10 8.10 13.83
N ILE A 413 -7.01 8.64 12.62
CA ILE A 413 -5.82 9.34 12.12
C ILE A 413 -6.13 10.83 11.99
N THR A 414 -5.33 11.62 12.71
CA THR A 414 -5.43 13.09 12.77
C THR A 414 -4.10 13.65 12.26
N GLN A 415 -4.13 14.52 11.25
CA GLN A 415 -2.94 15.14 10.65
C GLN A 415 -1.85 14.12 10.20
N GLY A 416 -2.26 12.90 9.81
CA GLY A 416 -1.35 11.82 9.41
C GLY A 416 -0.75 11.00 10.57
N ALA A 417 -1.04 11.34 11.83
CA ALA A 417 -0.63 10.56 13.00
C ALA A 417 -1.79 9.70 13.54
N ARG A 418 -1.48 8.49 13.99
CA ARG A 418 -2.41 7.60 14.70
C ARG A 418 -2.70 8.15 16.11
N ALA A 419 -3.97 8.23 16.49
CA ALA A 419 -4.41 8.56 17.84
C ALA A 419 -4.71 7.26 18.62
N GLU A 420 -3.65 6.57 19.04
CA GLU A 420 -3.73 5.24 19.70
C GLU A 420 -4.61 5.23 20.97
N SER A 421 -4.73 6.39 21.63
CA SER A 421 -5.60 6.61 22.79
C SER A 421 -7.10 6.51 22.46
N HIS A 422 -7.49 6.67 21.20
CA HIS A 422 -8.89 6.77 20.76
C HIS A 422 -9.25 5.68 19.76
N LYS A 423 -9.61 4.52 20.30
CA LYS A 423 -10.13 3.37 19.54
C LYS A 423 -11.66 3.45 19.45
N TYR A 424 -12.18 3.14 18.27
CA TYR A 424 -13.61 3.13 17.98
C TYR A 424 -14.02 1.72 17.56
N LYS A 425 -15.11 1.21 18.13
CA LYS A 425 -15.69 -0.07 17.71
C LYS A 425 -17.00 0.17 17.00
N VAL A 426 -17.27 -0.59 15.95
CA VAL A 426 -18.54 -0.54 15.21
C VAL A 426 -19.04 -1.94 14.97
N TRP A 427 -20.33 -2.19 15.21
CA TRP A 427 -21.00 -3.45 14.89
C TRP A 427 -21.92 -3.24 13.70
N VAL A 428 -21.63 -3.91 12.59
CA VAL A 428 -22.47 -3.93 11.39
C VAL A 428 -23.17 -5.29 11.31
N ASP A 429 -24.50 -5.30 11.40
CA ASP A 429 -25.28 -6.52 11.25
C ASP A 429 -25.16 -7.07 9.82
N SER A 430 -24.80 -8.34 9.69
CA SER A 430 -24.39 -8.91 8.39
C SER A 430 -25.54 -9.09 7.41
N THR A 431 -26.77 -9.26 7.90
CA THR A 431 -27.97 -9.49 7.09
C THR A 431 -28.62 -8.18 6.65
N SER A 432 -28.85 -7.25 7.58
CA SER A 432 -29.48 -5.95 7.30
C SER A 432 -28.50 -4.90 6.77
N ARG A 433 -27.19 -5.12 6.93
CA ARG A 433 -26.09 -4.18 6.60
C ARG A 433 -26.21 -2.84 7.35
N GLN A 434 -26.89 -2.82 8.49
CA GLN A 434 -27.06 -1.64 9.34
C GLN A 434 -26.06 -1.61 10.51
N VAL A 435 -25.74 -0.41 10.99
CA VAL A 435 -24.89 -0.23 12.17
C VAL A 435 -25.72 -0.40 13.44
N VAL A 436 -25.60 -1.58 14.06
CA VAL A 436 -26.34 -1.98 15.26
C VAL A 436 -25.62 -1.60 16.56
N GLY A 437 -24.38 -1.11 16.48
CA GLY A 437 -23.69 -0.52 17.62
C GLY A 437 -22.46 0.31 17.25
N MET A 438 -22.09 1.23 18.13
CA MET A 438 -20.85 2.00 18.09
C MET A 438 -20.31 2.21 19.52
N GLU A 439 -18.99 2.25 19.70
CA GLU A 439 -18.31 2.57 20.96
C GLU A 439 -17.12 3.49 20.66
N GLY A 440 -16.89 4.52 21.48
CA GLY A 440 -15.72 5.40 21.37
C GLY A 440 -15.95 6.78 21.97
N ASN A 441 -14.92 7.63 21.96
CA ASN A 441 -15.02 9.02 22.38
C ASN A 441 -15.29 9.94 21.17
N PHE A 442 -16.53 10.41 21.02
CA PHE A 442 -16.93 11.23 19.87
C PHE A 442 -16.80 12.74 20.12
N SER A 443 -16.41 13.19 21.32
CA SER A 443 -16.25 14.61 21.64
C SER A 443 -14.82 15.11 21.46
N GLU A 444 -13.84 14.29 21.79
CA GLU A 444 -12.44 14.71 21.91
C GLU A 444 -11.60 14.21 20.73
N ILE A 445 -10.65 15.05 20.30
CA ILE A 445 -9.57 14.62 19.42
C ILE A 445 -8.59 13.88 20.33
N GLY A 446 -8.44 12.57 20.12
CA GLY A 446 -7.48 11.80 20.90
C GLY A 446 -6.06 12.34 20.77
N GLU A 447 -5.29 12.22 21.85
CA GLU A 447 -3.86 12.52 21.82
C GLU A 447 -3.20 11.70 20.69
N SER A 448 -2.85 12.41 19.62
CA SER A 448 -2.02 11.90 18.55
C SER A 448 -0.60 11.72 19.09
N SER A 449 0.07 10.64 18.71
CA SER A 449 1.48 10.42 19.04
C SER A 449 2.42 11.34 18.24
N THR A 450 2.21 12.65 18.38
CA THR A 450 2.99 13.75 17.76
C THR A 450 4.21 14.12 18.59
N GLU A 451 4.76 13.18 19.37
CA GLU A 451 6.18 13.21 19.70
C GLU A 451 6.98 13.10 18.42
N SER A 452 7.29 14.26 17.84
CA SER A 452 8.16 14.41 16.68
C SER A 452 9.54 13.86 17.03
N ASN A 453 9.74 12.58 16.73
CA ASN A 453 10.94 11.82 17.03
C ASN A 453 12.10 12.27 16.12
N LYS A 454 12.62 13.47 16.42
CA LYS A 454 13.80 14.09 15.79
C LYS A 454 15.10 13.30 15.99
N GLY A 455 15.08 12.26 16.82
CA GLY A 455 16.17 11.27 16.92
C GLY A 455 16.04 10.13 15.91
N ASN A 456 14.86 9.53 15.78
CA ASN A 456 14.66 8.22 15.12
C ASN A 456 13.65 8.27 13.95
N SER A 457 13.59 9.38 13.20
CA SER A 457 12.83 9.42 11.94
C SER A 457 13.58 8.61 10.88
N PRO A 458 12.96 7.64 10.19
CA PRO A 458 13.66 6.75 9.27
C PRO A 458 14.25 7.50 8.08
N SER A 459 15.44 7.09 7.65
CA SER A 459 16.15 7.72 6.54
C SER A 459 15.52 7.28 5.21
N LEU A 460 14.93 8.24 4.50
CA LEU A 460 14.31 7.98 3.19
C LEU A 460 15.26 8.35 2.05
N GLU A 461 15.63 7.38 1.23
CA GLU A 461 16.36 7.57 -0.03
C GLU A 461 15.39 7.41 -1.20
N LEU A 462 15.42 8.30 -2.20
CA LEU A 462 14.55 8.24 -3.38
C LEU A 462 15.27 7.52 -4.51
N LEU A 463 14.67 6.46 -5.05
CA LEU A 463 15.23 5.62 -6.11
C LEU A 463 14.14 5.06 -7.03
N TYR A 464 14.55 4.57 -8.19
CA TYR A 464 13.74 3.68 -9.01
C TYR A 464 14.01 2.21 -8.64
N VAL A 465 12.98 1.37 -8.72
CA VAL A 465 13.09 -0.11 -8.69
C VAL A 465 12.17 -0.68 -9.78
N TRP A 466 12.56 -1.76 -10.43
CA TRP A 466 11.74 -2.44 -11.45
C TRP A 466 11.28 -3.84 -10.99
N PRO A 467 10.35 -3.92 -10.02
CA PRO A 467 10.07 -5.16 -9.30
C PRO A 467 9.53 -6.29 -10.19
N GLU A 468 10.01 -7.51 -9.92
CA GLU A 468 9.56 -8.75 -10.56
C GLU A 468 8.50 -9.47 -9.72
N LEU A 469 7.23 -9.28 -10.11
CA LEU A 469 6.09 -9.92 -9.46
C LEU A 469 5.77 -11.24 -10.15
N ASN A 470 5.76 -12.33 -9.38
CA ASN A 470 5.51 -13.70 -9.88
C ASN A 470 6.43 -14.14 -11.05
N GLY A 471 7.67 -13.65 -11.08
CA GLY A 471 8.64 -13.96 -12.15
C GLY A 471 8.40 -13.20 -13.46
N LYS A 472 7.75 -12.03 -13.39
CA LYS A 472 7.65 -11.07 -14.50
C LYS A 472 7.89 -9.66 -13.97
N ARG A 473 8.66 -8.86 -14.71
CA ARG A 473 8.77 -7.43 -14.46
C ARG A 473 7.40 -6.76 -14.55
N THR A 474 7.18 -5.80 -13.67
CA THR A 474 6.06 -4.85 -13.74
C THR A 474 6.11 -4.04 -15.05
N PRO A 475 4.98 -3.47 -15.55
CA PRO A 475 4.97 -2.79 -16.84
C PRO A 475 5.85 -1.54 -16.94
N ALA A 476 6.18 -0.94 -15.80
CA ALA A 476 7.05 0.22 -15.67
C ALA A 476 7.79 0.20 -14.33
N PRO A 477 8.98 0.82 -14.22
CA PRO A 477 9.66 1.05 -12.94
C PRO A 477 8.82 1.85 -11.95
N TYR A 478 8.94 1.50 -10.67
CA TYR A 478 8.35 2.23 -9.55
C TYR A 478 9.34 3.31 -9.09
N LEU A 479 8.87 4.53 -8.85
CA LEU A 479 9.60 5.54 -8.10
C LEU A 479 9.23 5.39 -6.61
N VAL A 480 10.22 5.13 -5.75
CA VAL A 480 9.99 4.82 -4.34
C VAL A 480 10.97 5.52 -3.41
N TYR A 481 10.49 5.85 -2.22
CA TYR A 481 11.38 6.03 -1.07
C TYR A 481 11.70 4.65 -0.48
N GLN A 482 12.97 4.26 -0.44
CA GLN A 482 13.42 3.13 0.38
C GLN A 482 13.54 3.60 1.83
N VAL A 483 12.98 2.81 2.75
CA VAL A 483 13.09 3.05 4.19
C VAL A 483 14.40 2.44 4.68
N LYS A 484 15.31 3.27 5.18
CA LYS A 484 16.57 2.87 5.83
C LYS A 484 16.54 3.25 7.31
N GLN A 485 17.21 2.42 8.11
CA GLN A 485 17.47 2.62 9.54
C GLN A 485 18.94 3.03 9.72
#